data_AF-V9LIA1-F1
#
_entry.id   AF-V9LIA1-F1
#
_cell.length_a   1.000
_cell.length_b   1.000
_cell.length_c   1.000
_cell.angle_alpha   90.00
_cell.angle_beta   90.00
_cell.angle_gamma   90.00
#
_symmetry.space_group_name_H-M   'P 1'
#
loop_
_entity.id
_entity.type
_entity.pdbx_description
1 polymer ?
#
loop_
_entity_poly.entity_id
_entity_poly.type
_entity_poly.pdbx_seq_one_letter_code
_entity_poly.pdbx_strand_id
1 'polypeptide(L)'
;MLEKLELEDEAVEESDSDIYMRFMKSHKCYDIVPTSSKLVVFDTSLQVKKAFFALVANGVRAAPLWESKKQSFVGMLTITDFINILHRYYKSPMVQIYELEEHKIESWRELYLQETFKPLVNISPDASLFDAVYSLIKNKIHRLPVIDPIRSEEHT
;
A
#
# COMPACT_ATOMS: atom_id res chain seq x y z
N MET A 1 25.14 -6.08 -58.23
CA MET A 1 26.04 -6.09 -57.07
C MET A 1 25.31 -5.31 -55.98
N LEU A 2 24.51 -6.01 -55.18
CA LEU A 2 23.75 -5.45 -54.06
C LEU A 2 24.53 -5.83 -52.81
N GLU A 3 25.26 -4.87 -52.24
CA GLU A 3 25.91 -5.05 -50.94
C GLU A 3 24.82 -5.29 -49.90
N LYS A 4 24.85 -6.48 -49.31
CA LYS A 4 24.15 -6.76 -48.06
C LYS A 4 24.68 -5.77 -47.03
N LEU A 5 23.83 -4.86 -46.59
CA LEU A 5 23.97 -4.22 -45.29
C LEU A 5 23.80 -5.31 -44.23
N GLU A 6 24.92 -5.90 -43.83
CA GLU A 6 25.03 -6.58 -42.56
C GLU A 6 24.82 -5.51 -41.49
N LEU A 7 23.60 -5.46 -40.97
CA LEU A 7 23.30 -4.81 -39.71
C LEU A 7 24.11 -5.58 -38.67
N GLU A 8 25.28 -5.05 -38.33
CA GLU A 8 26.03 -5.45 -37.17
C GLU A 8 25.08 -5.36 -35.96
N ASP A 9 24.74 -6.53 -35.40
CA ASP A 9 24.18 -6.65 -34.06
C ASP A 9 25.22 -6.06 -33.10
N GLU A 10 25.21 -4.73 -32.95
CA GLU A 10 25.79 -4.07 -31.80
C GLU A 10 24.99 -4.58 -30.60
N ALA A 11 25.49 -5.66 -29.99
CA ALA A 11 25.15 -6.05 -28.65
C ALA A 11 25.54 -4.87 -27.74
N VAL A 12 24.62 -3.90 -27.62
CA VAL A 12 24.63 -2.88 -26.59
C VAL A 12 24.84 -3.66 -25.30
N GLU A 13 25.97 -3.45 -24.64
CA GLU A 13 26.25 -3.99 -23.32
C GLU A 13 25.01 -3.69 -22.46
N GLU A 14 24.16 -4.69 -22.23
CA GLU A 14 22.95 -4.54 -21.41
C GLU A 14 23.45 -4.03 -20.06
N SER A 15 23.22 -2.75 -19.77
CA SER A 15 23.62 -2.22 -18.48
C SER A 15 22.86 -3.03 -17.42
N ASP A 16 23.48 -3.37 -16.29
CA ASP A 16 22.80 -4.16 -15.25
C ASP A 16 21.42 -3.59 -14.88
N SER A 17 21.24 -2.26 -15.02
CA SER A 17 19.97 -1.55 -14.87
C SER A 17 18.88 -2.01 -15.85
N ASP A 18 19.23 -2.31 -17.10
CA ASP A 18 18.30 -2.76 -18.13
C ASP A 18 17.75 -4.16 -17.81
N ILE A 19 18.57 -5.02 -17.21
CA ILE A 19 18.17 -6.37 -16.78
C ILE A 19 17.07 -6.29 -15.70
N TYR A 20 17.26 -5.48 -14.65
CA TYR A 20 16.25 -5.32 -13.60
C TYR A 20 14.96 -4.68 -14.15
N MET A 21 15.08 -3.69 -15.04
CA MET A 21 13.92 -3.06 -15.65
C MET A 21 13.11 -4.06 -16.49
N ARG A 22 13.78 -4.85 -17.33
CA ARG A 22 13.16 -5.87 -18.16
C ARG A 22 12.52 -6.98 -17.32
N PHE A 23 13.18 -7.41 -16.24
CA PHE A 23 12.61 -8.35 -15.27
C PHE A 23 11.32 -7.80 -14.65
N MET A 24 11.36 -6.58 -14.11
CA MET A 24 10.19 -5.97 -13.46
C MET A 24 9.03 -5.70 -14.43
N LYS A 25 9.31 -5.41 -15.70
CA LYS A 25 8.28 -5.22 -16.73
C LYS A 25 7.64 -6.53 -17.21
N SER A 26 8.36 -7.65 -17.12
CA SER A 26 7.89 -8.96 -17.58
C SER A 26 7.15 -9.78 -16.52
N HIS A 27 7.21 -9.36 -15.25
CA HIS A 27 6.54 -10.03 -14.14
C HIS A 27 5.39 -9.19 -13.59
N LYS A 28 4.32 -9.87 -13.19
CA LYS A 28 3.12 -9.28 -12.60
C LYS A 28 3.25 -9.14 -11.09
N CYS A 29 2.45 -8.25 -10.51
CA CYS A 29 2.33 -8.12 -9.05
C CYS A 29 1.87 -9.41 -8.38
N TYR A 30 1.05 -10.21 -9.06
CA TYR A 30 0.64 -11.52 -8.56
C TYR A 30 1.81 -12.49 -8.36
N ASP A 31 2.85 -12.42 -9.21
CA ASP A 31 3.96 -13.38 -9.22
C ASP A 31 4.81 -13.32 -7.94
N ILE A 32 4.79 -12.19 -7.21
CA ILE A 32 5.51 -12.01 -5.95
C ILE A 32 4.65 -12.32 -4.71
N VAL A 33 3.34 -12.55 -4.89
CA VAL A 33 2.46 -12.92 -3.78
C VAL A 33 2.78 -14.36 -3.39
N PRO A 34 3.09 -14.64 -2.11
CA PRO A 34 3.38 -15.99 -1.68
C PRO A 34 2.14 -16.89 -1.83
N THR A 35 2.37 -18.18 -2.06
CA THR A 35 1.31 -19.19 -2.19
C THR A 35 0.33 -19.19 -1.00
N SER A 36 0.82 -18.83 0.19
CA SER A 36 -0.02 -18.61 1.37
C SER A 36 0.48 -17.39 2.13
N SER A 37 -0.46 -16.53 2.53
CA SER A 37 -0.21 -15.41 3.42
C SER A 37 -1.40 -15.15 4.33
N LYS A 38 -1.14 -14.42 5.41
CA LYS A 38 -2.14 -13.89 6.33
C LYS A 38 -2.26 -12.39 6.12
N LEU A 39 -3.48 -11.89 5.96
CA LEU A 39 -3.78 -10.46 5.89
C LEU A 39 -4.62 -10.06 7.10
N VAL A 40 -4.20 -9.00 7.78
CA VAL A 40 -4.97 -8.37 8.86
C VAL A 40 -5.62 -7.12 8.29
N VAL A 41 -6.95 -7.02 8.42
CA VAL A 41 -7.75 -5.87 7.97
C VAL A 41 -8.49 -5.31 9.18
N PHE A 42 -8.54 -3.99 9.30
CA PHE A 42 -9.31 -3.33 10.36
C PHE A 42 -10.50 -2.56 9.79
N ASP A 43 -11.65 -2.71 10.45
CA ASP A 43 -12.78 -1.84 10.21
C ASP A 43 -12.48 -0.43 10.76
N THR A 44 -12.90 0.62 10.05
CA THR A 44 -12.66 2.01 10.47
C THR A 44 -13.32 2.37 11.80
N SER A 45 -14.33 1.61 12.25
CA SER A 45 -14.96 1.79 13.56
C SER A 45 -14.16 1.21 14.72
N LEU A 46 -13.08 0.45 14.45
CA LEU A 46 -12.23 -0.14 15.47
C LEU A 46 -11.49 0.95 16.26
N GLN A 47 -11.38 0.74 17.57
CA GLN A 47 -10.57 1.61 18.43
C GLN A 47 -9.10 1.53 18.06
N VAL A 48 -8.44 2.69 18.03
CA VAL A 48 -7.03 2.80 17.63
C VAL A 48 -6.13 1.95 18.53
N LYS A 49 -6.36 1.94 19.85
CA LYS A 49 -5.62 1.09 20.80
C LYS A 49 -5.72 -0.39 20.43
N LYS A 50 -6.93 -0.89 20.16
CA LYS A 50 -7.15 -2.29 19.76
C LYS A 50 -6.45 -2.62 18.45
N ALA A 51 -6.49 -1.71 17.48
CA ALA A 51 -5.78 -1.87 16.22
C ALA A 51 -4.26 -2.01 16.44
N PHE A 52 -3.67 -1.20 17.34
CA PHE A 52 -2.24 -1.33 17.68
C PHE A 52 -1.89 -2.65 18.32
N PHE A 53 -2.66 -3.08 19.33
CA PHE A 53 -2.45 -4.38 19.96
C PHE A 53 -2.57 -5.52 18.94
N ALA A 54 -3.55 -5.43 18.03
CA ALA A 54 -3.71 -6.40 16.97
C ALA A 54 -2.50 -6.42 16.00
N LEU A 55 -1.94 -5.27 15.63
CA LEU A 55 -0.73 -5.24 14.79
C LEU A 55 0.44 -5.97 15.47
N VAL A 56 0.69 -5.67 16.75
CA VAL A 56 1.77 -6.29 17.54
C VAL A 56 1.54 -7.79 17.71
N ALA A 57 0.34 -8.19 18.14
CA ALA A 57 -0.01 -9.59 18.37
C ALA A 57 0.05 -10.44 17.10
N ASN A 58 -0.21 -9.84 15.94
CA ASN A 58 -0.13 -10.51 14.65
C ASN A 58 1.24 -10.37 13.97
N GLY A 59 2.19 -9.64 14.56
CA GLY A 59 3.53 -9.44 14.00
C GLY A 59 3.54 -8.64 12.69
N VAL A 60 2.52 -7.83 12.43
CA VAL A 60 2.37 -7.06 11.18
C VAL A 60 2.61 -5.56 11.41
N ARG A 61 3.20 -4.89 10.42
CA ARG A 61 3.59 -3.47 10.51
C ARG A 61 2.60 -2.51 9.84
N ALA A 62 1.61 -3.05 9.14
CA ALA A 62 0.56 -2.29 8.49
C ALA A 62 -0.66 -3.18 8.28
N ALA A 63 -1.84 -2.55 8.19
CA ALA A 63 -3.10 -3.22 7.88
C ALA A 63 -3.94 -2.32 6.96
N PRO A 64 -4.61 -2.88 5.93
CA PRO A 64 -5.63 -2.16 5.18
C PRO A 64 -6.81 -1.78 6.08
N LEU A 65 -7.45 -0.66 5.74
CA LEU A 65 -8.63 -0.15 6.41
C LEU A 65 -9.86 -0.36 5.54
N TRP A 66 -10.83 -1.09 6.09
CA TRP A 66 -12.13 -1.36 5.47
C TRP A 66 -13.19 -0.44 6.06
N GLU A 67 -13.96 0.23 5.20
CA GLU A 67 -15.11 1.00 5.63
C GLU A 67 -16.40 0.24 5.32
N SER A 68 -16.99 -0.38 6.34
CA SER A 68 -18.20 -1.20 6.19
C SER A 68 -19.39 -0.44 5.58
N LYS A 69 -19.51 0.87 5.79
CA LYS A 69 -20.61 1.67 5.19
C LYS A 69 -20.47 1.82 3.68
N LYS A 70 -19.24 1.96 3.18
CA LYS A 70 -18.93 2.12 1.75
C LYS A 70 -18.56 0.81 1.07
N GLN A 71 -18.45 -0.28 1.83
CA GLN A 71 -17.99 -1.60 1.35
C GLN A 71 -16.71 -1.48 0.51
N SER A 72 -15.73 -0.72 1.00
CA SER A 72 -14.49 -0.47 0.25
C SER A 72 -13.28 -0.27 1.15
N PHE A 73 -12.10 -0.50 0.57
CA PHE A 73 -10.82 -0.15 1.19
C PHE A 73 -10.58 1.35 1.05
N VAL A 74 -10.38 2.01 2.18
CA VAL A 74 -10.29 3.48 2.25
C VAL A 74 -8.90 3.98 2.60
N GLY A 75 -7.98 3.11 3.01
CA GLY A 75 -6.65 3.52 3.42
C GLY A 75 -5.82 2.39 4.00
N MET A 76 -4.67 2.77 4.55
CA MET A 76 -3.77 1.90 5.30
C MET A 76 -3.58 2.48 6.69
N LEU A 77 -3.44 1.63 7.69
CA LEU A 77 -2.93 1.98 9.01
C LEU A 77 -1.51 1.41 9.14
N THR A 78 -0.55 2.27 9.47
CA THR A 78 0.88 1.97 9.47
C THR A 78 1.57 2.48 10.74
N ILE A 79 2.84 2.09 10.93
CA ILE A 79 3.68 2.64 12.01
C ILE A 79 3.81 4.17 11.91
N THR A 80 3.77 4.75 10.71
CA THR A 80 3.82 6.22 10.54
C THR A 80 2.61 6.90 11.18
N ASP A 81 1.42 6.33 11.02
CA ASP A 81 0.20 6.83 11.66
C ASP A 81 0.33 6.78 13.18
N PHE A 82 0.92 5.70 13.71
CA PHE A 82 1.20 5.57 15.14
C PHE A 82 2.15 6.65 15.67
N ILE A 83 3.26 6.93 14.96
CA ILE A 83 4.21 7.99 15.35
C ILE A 83 3.50 9.34 15.36
N ASN A 84 2.69 9.63 14.34
CA ASN A 84 1.94 10.88 14.24
C ASN A 84 0.92 11.02 15.37
N ILE A 85 0.23 9.92 15.71
CA ILE A 85 -0.68 9.84 16.85
C ILE A 85 0.06 10.20 18.14
N LEU A 86 1.14 9.48 18.47
CA LEU A 86 1.87 9.73 19.71
C LEU A 86 2.42 11.16 19.78
N HIS A 87 2.98 11.67 18.68
CA HIS A 87 3.56 13.00 18.63
C HIS A 87 2.51 14.12 18.82
N ARG A 88 1.29 13.94 18.29
CA ARG A 88 0.19 14.92 18.46
C ARG A 88 -0.28 14.98 19.92
N TYR A 89 -0.44 13.83 20.57
CA TYR A 89 -0.88 13.76 21.96
C TYR A 89 0.22 14.19 22.93
N TYR A 90 1.49 13.90 22.63
CA TYR A 90 2.61 14.38 23.45
C TYR A 90 2.73 15.91 23.44
N LYS A 91 2.45 16.57 22.31
CA LYS A 91 2.55 18.03 22.18
C LYS A 91 1.29 18.81 22.60
N SER A 92 0.17 18.14 22.84
CA SER A 92 -1.08 18.80 23.22
C SER A 92 -1.20 18.83 24.75
N PRO A 93 -1.02 20.00 25.42
CA PRO A 93 -0.99 20.08 26.89
C PRO A 93 -2.35 19.83 27.55
N MET A 94 -3.42 19.67 26.78
CA MET A 94 -4.79 19.51 27.30
C MET A 94 -5.41 18.13 27.07
N VAL A 95 -4.74 17.21 26.36
CA VAL A 95 -5.29 15.89 26.04
C VAL A 95 -4.41 14.81 26.63
N GLN A 96 -4.89 14.16 27.69
CA GLN A 96 -4.18 13.02 28.27
C GLN A 96 -4.21 11.84 27.29
N ILE A 97 -3.11 11.07 27.22
CA ILE A 97 -2.99 9.89 26.33
C ILE A 97 -4.11 8.85 26.54
N TYR A 98 -4.77 8.88 27.70
CA TYR A 98 -5.92 8.04 28.02
C TYR A 98 -7.12 8.25 27.08
N GLU A 99 -7.33 9.45 26.54
CA GLU A 99 -8.43 9.70 25.60
C GLU A 99 -8.20 9.01 24.25
N LEU A 100 -6.94 8.81 23.84
CA LEU A 100 -6.60 8.09 22.61
C LEU A 100 -7.10 6.64 22.62
N GLU A 101 -7.22 6.05 23.81
CA GLU A 101 -7.64 4.66 23.97
C GLU A 101 -9.06 4.41 23.46
N GLU A 102 -9.93 5.42 23.57
CA GLU A 102 -11.34 5.34 23.18
C GLU A 102 -11.62 5.83 21.75
N HIS A 103 -10.66 6.53 21.12
CA HIS A 103 -10.83 7.02 19.76
C HIS A 103 -10.88 5.87 18.74
N LYS A 104 -11.76 6.03 17.75
CA LYS A 104 -11.85 5.14 16.59
C LYS A 104 -10.92 5.58 15.48
N ILE A 105 -10.57 4.65 14.60
CA ILE A 105 -9.74 4.93 13.41
C ILE A 105 -10.42 6.00 12.52
N GLU A 106 -11.73 5.93 12.32
CA GLU A 106 -12.50 6.90 11.53
C GLU A 106 -12.34 8.34 12.05
N SER A 107 -12.54 8.54 13.36
CA SER A 107 -12.43 9.87 13.99
C SER A 107 -11.01 10.41 13.92
N TRP A 108 -10.00 9.54 14.11
CA TRP A 108 -8.60 9.96 13.97
C TRP A 108 -8.27 10.37 12.54
N ARG A 109 -8.74 9.58 11.57
CA ARG A 109 -8.55 9.89 10.14
C ARG A 109 -9.19 11.21 9.77
N GLU A 110 -10.40 11.52 10.23
CA GLU A 110 -11.03 12.81 9.97
C GLU A 110 -10.21 13.97 10.56
N LEU A 111 -9.72 13.84 11.80
CA LEU A 111 -8.93 14.87 12.48
C LEU A 111 -7.53 15.10 11.87
N TYR A 112 -7.00 14.16 11.11
CA TYR A 112 -5.65 14.23 10.51
C TYR A 112 -5.68 14.45 8.99
N LEU A 113 -6.64 13.84 8.29
CA LEU A 113 -6.75 13.92 6.83
C LEU A 113 -7.31 15.26 6.35
N GLN A 114 -7.91 16.09 7.22
CA GLN A 114 -8.28 17.47 6.85
C GLN A 114 -7.08 18.28 6.32
N GLU A 115 -5.86 17.97 6.76
CA GLU A 115 -4.66 18.68 6.31
C GLU A 115 -3.89 17.96 5.19
N THR A 116 -4.09 16.64 5.00
CA THR A 116 -3.23 15.82 4.14
C THR A 116 -3.93 14.67 3.40
N PHE A 117 -5.22 14.84 3.03
CA PHE A 117 -5.98 13.77 2.39
C PHE A 117 -5.24 13.16 1.19
N LYS A 118 -4.82 11.90 1.34
CA LYS A 118 -4.27 11.08 0.27
C LYS A 118 -5.21 9.90 0.03
N PRO A 119 -5.79 9.77 -1.17
CA PRO A 119 -6.60 8.60 -1.49
C PRO A 119 -5.75 7.32 -1.42
N LEU A 120 -6.41 6.17 -1.22
CA LEU A 120 -5.76 4.88 -1.21
C LEU A 120 -5.14 4.60 -2.59
N VAL A 121 -3.81 4.59 -2.64
CA VAL A 121 -3.07 4.10 -3.80
C VAL A 121 -3.04 2.58 -3.74
N ASN A 122 -3.49 1.92 -4.80
CA ASN A 122 -3.50 0.46 -4.94
C ASN A 122 -3.02 0.08 -6.34
N ILE A 123 -2.81 -1.22 -6.56
CA ILE A 123 -2.43 -1.76 -7.87
C ILE A 123 -3.14 -3.09 -8.14
N SER A 124 -3.45 -3.34 -9.41
CA SER A 124 -4.02 -4.63 -9.85
C SER A 124 -2.98 -5.76 -9.75
N PRO A 125 -3.39 -7.00 -9.41
CA PRO A 125 -2.50 -8.16 -9.47
C PRO A 125 -1.91 -8.40 -10.87
N ASP A 126 -2.61 -7.97 -11.93
CA ASP A 126 -2.16 -8.13 -13.32
C ASP A 126 -1.17 -7.06 -13.79
N ALA A 127 -0.99 -5.98 -13.02
CA ALA A 127 -0.03 -4.93 -13.38
C ALA A 127 1.42 -5.39 -13.19
N SER A 128 2.35 -4.75 -13.90
CA SER A 128 3.77 -5.10 -13.81
C SER A 128 4.38 -4.73 -12.47
N LEU A 129 5.43 -5.44 -12.03
CA LEU A 129 6.22 -5.05 -10.87
C LEU A 129 6.86 -3.66 -11.06
N PHE A 130 7.17 -3.30 -12.30
CA PHE A 130 7.69 -1.98 -12.63
C PHE A 130 6.70 -0.88 -12.24
N ASP A 131 5.41 -1.05 -12.57
CA ASP A 131 4.35 -0.10 -12.20
C ASP A 131 4.18 -0.02 -10.68
N ALA A 132 4.32 -1.16 -9.98
CA ALA A 132 4.27 -1.20 -8.52
C ALA A 132 5.39 -0.38 -7.88
N VAL A 133 6.64 -0.60 -8.31
CA VAL A 133 7.81 0.13 -7.81
C VAL A 133 7.70 1.62 -8.14
N TYR A 134 7.31 1.97 -9.36
CA TYR A 134 7.08 3.34 -9.75
C TYR A 134 6.01 4.02 -8.89
N SER A 135 4.90 3.32 -8.60
CA SER A 135 3.83 3.82 -7.73
C SER A 135 4.31 4.07 -6.29
N LEU A 136 5.11 3.17 -5.72
CA LEU A 136 5.71 3.35 -4.39
C LEU A 136 6.58 4.62 -4.33
N ILE A 137 7.46 4.82 -5.32
CA ILE A 137 8.37 5.97 -5.40
C ILE A 137 7.58 7.27 -5.61
N LYS A 138 6.69 7.31 -6.60
CA LYS A 138 5.90 8.49 -6.96
C LYS A 138 5.05 8.99 -5.81
N ASN A 139 4.39 8.08 -5.10
CA ASN A 139 3.48 8.42 -4.00
C ASN A 139 4.20 8.58 -2.65
N LYS A 140 5.51 8.26 -2.59
CA LYS A 140 6.34 8.26 -1.37
C LYS A 140 5.71 7.42 -0.26
N ILE A 141 5.30 6.19 -0.61
CA ILE A 141 4.68 5.23 0.30
C ILE A 141 5.54 3.97 0.42
N HIS A 142 5.49 3.32 1.58
CA HIS A 142 6.27 2.11 1.86
C HIS A 142 5.47 0.81 1.68
N ARG A 143 4.17 0.91 1.41
CA ARG A 143 3.23 -0.20 1.29
C ARG A 143 2.26 0.09 0.16
N LEU A 144 2.12 -0.84 -0.77
CA LEU A 144 1.19 -0.76 -1.88
C LEU A 144 0.29 -2.00 -1.83
N PRO A 145 -1.00 -1.86 -1.48
CA PRO A 145 -1.93 -2.97 -1.51
C PRO A 145 -2.18 -3.42 -2.96
N VAL A 146 -2.05 -4.72 -3.19
CA VAL A 146 -2.47 -5.38 -4.42
C VAL A 146 -3.95 -5.72 -4.25
N ILE A 147 -4.82 -5.11 -5.05
CA ILE A 147 -6.27 -5.26 -4.96
C ILE A 147 -6.76 -5.75 -6.31
N ASP A 148 -7.40 -6.91 -6.31
CA ASP A 148 -8.11 -7.40 -7.49
C ASP A 148 -9.36 -6.55 -7.70
N PRO A 149 -9.53 -5.87 -8.86
CA PRO A 149 -10.79 -5.22 -9.17
C PRO A 149 -11.90 -6.28 -9.17
N ILE A 150 -12.97 -6.03 -8.42
CA ILE A 150 -14.13 -6.93 -8.38
C ILE A 150 -14.60 -7.13 -9.83
N ARG A 151 -14.42 -8.34 -10.38
CA ARG A 151 -15.19 -8.78 -11.54
C ARG A 151 -16.63 -8.76 -11.07
N SER A 152 -17.43 -7.82 -11.54
CA SER A 152 -18.87 -7.96 -11.51
C SER A 152 -19.17 -9.31 -12.15
N GLU A 153 -19.56 -10.28 -11.33
CA GLU A 153 -20.02 -11.57 -11.79
C GLU A 153 -21.23 -11.31 -12.70
N GLU A 154 -21.00 -11.30 -14.02
CA GLU A 154 -22.05 -11.49 -15.02
C GLU A 154 -22.52 -12.94 -14.87
N HIS A 155 -23.37 -13.20 -13.87
CA HIS A 155 -24.22 -14.39 -13.85
C HIS A 155 -25.42 -14.08 -14.74
N THR A 156 -25.34 -14.48 -16.01
CA THR A 156 -26.50 -14.69 -16.89
C THR A 156 -26.65 -16.18 -17.12
#